data_AF-A0A3R6UIF0-F1
#
_entry.id   AF-A0A3R6UIF0-F1
#
_cell.length_a   1.000
_cell.length_b   1.000
_cell.length_c   1.000
_cell.angle_alpha   90.00
_cell.angle_beta   90.00
_cell.angle_gamma   90.00
#
_symmetry.space_group_name_H-M   'P 1'
#
loop_
_entity.id
_entity.type
_entity.pdbx_description
1 polymer ?
#
loop_
_entity_poly.entity_id
_entity_poly.type
_entity_poly.pdbx_seq_one_letter_code
_entity_poly.pdbx_strand_id
1 'polypeptide(L)'
;MADMNRTKKATGHRYHDRVMKRRRARIRKVTVFSVAVLALAFGIIFFAGSTKSRSKAGNASEKYFTCYTIQSGDSLWSIAEDHMTEEYSSVNQYIDEVMSINGLTSSDIVSGTSIVIPYYEIRNY
;
A
#
# COMPACT_ATOMS: atom_id res chain seq x y z
N MET A 1 18.98 -44.29 -63.20
CA MET A 1 17.75 -43.67 -62.63
C MET A 1 17.64 -43.71 -61.09
N ALA A 2 18.37 -44.57 -60.37
CA ALA A 2 18.29 -44.66 -58.89
C ALA A 2 18.90 -43.46 -58.13
N ASP A 3 19.86 -42.75 -58.74
CA ASP A 3 20.63 -41.69 -58.08
C ASP A 3 19.81 -40.39 -57.88
N MET A 4 18.97 -40.06 -58.87
CA MET A 4 18.11 -38.88 -58.86
C MET A 4 17.03 -38.90 -57.75
N ASN A 5 16.70 -40.08 -57.21
CA ASN A 5 15.66 -40.22 -56.17
C ASN A 5 16.23 -40.12 -54.74
N ARG A 6 17.54 -40.34 -54.55
CA ARG A 6 18.23 -40.15 -53.26
C ARG A 6 18.43 -38.67 -52.92
N THR A 7 18.69 -37.84 -53.93
CA THR A 7 18.96 -36.41 -53.76
C THR A 7 17.70 -35.58 -53.43
N LYS A 8 16.53 -35.99 -53.93
CA LYS A 8 15.24 -35.35 -53.62
C LYS A 8 14.77 -35.58 -52.17
N LYS A 9 15.04 -36.78 -51.60
CA LYS A 9 14.71 -37.07 -50.18
C LYS A 9 15.61 -36.31 -49.19
N ALA A 10 16.89 -36.13 -49.52
CA ALA A 10 17.85 -35.42 -48.68
C ALA A 10 17.61 -33.89 -48.61
N THR A 11 17.06 -33.30 -49.67
CA THR A 11 16.79 -31.86 -49.76
C THR A 11 15.49 -31.46 -49.05
N GLY A 12 14.45 -32.31 -49.09
CA GLY A 12 13.20 -32.10 -48.35
C GLY A 12 13.38 -32.12 -46.83
N HIS A 13 14.15 -33.08 -46.30
CA HIS A 13 14.40 -33.19 -44.85
C HIS A 13 15.12 -31.94 -44.30
N ARG A 14 16.13 -31.45 -45.02
CA ARG A 14 16.92 -30.25 -44.68
C ARG A 14 16.13 -28.93 -44.79
N TYR A 15 14.99 -28.91 -45.49
CA TYR A 15 14.11 -27.74 -45.57
C TYR A 15 13.19 -27.66 -44.33
N HIS A 16 12.56 -28.78 -43.96
CA HIS A 16 11.71 -28.85 -42.76
C HIS A 16 12.51 -28.56 -41.47
N ASP A 17 13.74 -29.07 -41.35
CA ASP A 17 14.59 -28.83 -40.19
C ASP A 17 14.94 -27.34 -40.00
N ARG A 18 15.17 -26.60 -41.09
CA ARG A 18 15.52 -25.17 -41.02
C ARG A 18 14.33 -24.30 -40.62
N VAL A 19 13.13 -24.64 -41.05
CA VAL A 19 11.89 -23.94 -40.66
C VAL A 19 11.53 -24.25 -39.20
N MET A 20 11.65 -25.51 -38.76
CA MET A 20 11.42 -25.94 -37.38
C MET A 20 12.39 -25.28 -36.39
N LYS A 21 13.69 -25.19 -36.74
CA LYS A 21 14.71 -24.53 -35.91
C LYS A 21 14.45 -23.02 -35.75
N ARG A 22 14.01 -22.33 -36.82
CA ARG A 22 13.64 -20.91 -36.77
C ARG A 22 12.38 -20.65 -35.94
N ARG A 23 11.37 -21.54 -36.01
CA ARG A 23 10.16 -21.49 -35.16
C ARG A 23 10.50 -21.72 -33.69
N ARG A 24 11.32 -22.72 -33.37
CA ARG A 24 11.78 -22.99 -31.99
C ARG A 24 12.61 -21.83 -31.42
N ALA A 25 13.48 -21.22 -32.21
CA ALA A 25 14.25 -20.05 -31.80
C ALA A 25 13.36 -18.81 -31.57
N ARG A 26 12.35 -18.59 -32.42
CA ARG A 26 11.37 -17.49 -32.26
C ARG A 26 10.54 -17.69 -30.99
N ILE A 27 10.01 -18.90 -30.76
CA ILE A 27 9.22 -19.23 -29.57
C ILE A 27 10.09 -19.09 -28.31
N ARG A 28 11.32 -19.64 -28.29
CA ARG A 28 12.25 -19.49 -27.17
C ARG A 28 12.54 -18.02 -26.84
N LYS A 29 12.73 -17.15 -27.84
CA LYS A 29 12.95 -15.72 -27.64
C LYS A 29 11.72 -15.02 -27.03
N VAL A 30 10.51 -15.34 -27.51
CA VAL A 30 9.26 -14.80 -26.98
C VAL A 30 9.03 -15.25 -25.54
N THR A 31 9.26 -16.53 -25.23
CA THR A 31 9.12 -17.05 -23.86
C THR A 31 10.09 -16.38 -22.90
N VAL A 32 11.37 -16.23 -23.26
CA VAL A 32 12.37 -15.56 -22.41
C VAL A 32 12.01 -14.10 -22.17
N PHE A 33 11.58 -13.37 -23.20
CA PHE A 33 11.14 -11.99 -23.07
C PHE A 33 9.92 -11.84 -22.14
N SER A 34 8.94 -12.74 -22.29
CA SER A 34 7.72 -12.72 -21.45
C SER A 34 8.03 -12.98 -19.97
N VAL A 35 8.94 -13.92 -19.68
CA VAL A 35 9.39 -14.20 -18.31
C VAL A 35 10.15 -13.01 -17.71
N ALA A 36 10.99 -12.34 -18.49
CA ALA A 36 11.71 -11.15 -18.03
C ALA A 36 10.78 -9.98 -17.68
N VAL A 37 9.74 -9.74 -18.50
CA VAL A 37 8.73 -8.71 -18.23
C VAL A 37 7.95 -9.01 -16.95
N LEU A 38 7.54 -10.26 -16.75
CA LEU A 38 6.86 -10.68 -15.52
C LEU A 38 7.75 -10.51 -14.29
N ALA A 39 9.02 -10.93 -14.36
CA ALA A 39 9.97 -10.77 -13.25
C ALA A 39 10.20 -9.29 -12.87
N LEU A 40 10.26 -8.39 -13.84
CA LEU A 40 10.36 -6.95 -13.60
C LEU A 40 9.08 -6.40 -12.94
N ALA A 41 7.90 -6.81 -13.40
CA ALA A 41 6.63 -6.40 -12.81
C ALA A 41 6.49 -6.87 -11.35
N PHE A 42 6.90 -8.11 -11.05
CA PHE A 42 6.92 -8.63 -9.68
C PHE A 42 7.95 -7.91 -8.80
N GLY A 43 9.11 -7.54 -9.33
CA GLY A 43 10.14 -6.78 -8.61
C GLY A 43 9.65 -5.40 -8.15
N ILE A 44 8.87 -4.70 -8.98
CA ILE A 44 8.31 -3.38 -8.64
C ILE A 44 7.30 -3.48 -7.49
N ILE A 45 6.42 -4.48 -7.51
CA ILE A 45 5.41 -4.70 -6.46
C ILE A 45 6.08 -5.08 -5.13
N PHE A 46 7.14 -5.88 -5.17
CA PHE A 46 7.86 -6.32 -3.97
C PHE A 46 8.70 -5.20 -3.33
N PHE A 47 9.28 -4.31 -4.14
CA PHE A 47 10.06 -3.17 -3.65
C PHE A 47 9.17 -2.05 -3.06
N ALA A 48 7.97 -1.84 -3.60
CA ALA A 48 7.01 -0.87 -3.07
C ALA A 48 6.35 -1.29 -1.74
N GLY A 49 6.41 -2.57 -1.37
CA GLY A 49 5.77 -3.11 -0.16
C GLY A 49 6.53 -2.92 1.16
N SER A 50 7.73 -2.34 1.14
CA SER A 50 8.67 -2.38 2.29
C SER A 50 9.09 -1.02 2.84
N THR A 51 8.15 -0.07 2.99
CA THR A 51 8.41 1.15 3.77
C THR A 51 7.51 1.23 5.00
N LYS A 52 7.71 0.31 5.96
CA LYS A 52 7.31 0.59 7.34
C LYS A 52 8.46 1.33 8.00
N SER A 53 8.36 2.66 8.02
CA SER A 53 9.26 3.53 8.77
C SER A 53 8.99 3.35 10.27
N ARG A 54 9.99 2.89 11.03
CA ARG A 54 10.05 2.88 12.49
C ARG A 54 11.54 3.08 12.81
N SER A 55 12.02 4.01 13.63
CA SER A 55 11.42 4.91 14.61
C SER A 55 12.45 6.01 14.88
N LYS A 56 12.02 7.25 15.16
CA LYS A 56 12.89 8.20 15.86
C LYS A 56 13.12 7.64 17.27
N ALA A 57 14.38 7.56 17.69
CA ALA A 57 14.74 7.27 19.07
C ALA A 57 14.31 8.46 19.94
N GLY A 58 13.26 8.23 20.71
CA GLY A 58 12.50 9.19 21.53
C GLY A 58 11.16 8.54 21.77
N ASN A 59 10.61 8.65 22.99
CA ASN A 59 9.34 8.05 23.40
C ASN A 59 8.34 8.04 22.23
N ALA A 60 8.08 6.87 21.64
CA ALA A 60 7.27 6.80 20.45
C ALA A 60 5.81 6.93 20.88
N SER A 61 5.28 8.14 20.85
CA SER A 61 3.85 8.36 21.02
C SER A 61 3.12 7.88 19.77
N GLU A 62 2.11 7.06 19.99
CA GLU A 62 1.28 6.48 18.93
C GLU A 62 -0.14 7.03 19.08
N LYS A 63 -0.71 7.52 17.98
CA LYS A 63 -2.06 8.11 17.98
C LYS A 63 -3.10 7.01 17.95
N TYR A 64 -4.09 7.12 18.83
CA TYR A 64 -5.26 6.25 18.92
C TYR A 64 -6.54 7.09 18.97
N PHE A 65 -7.69 6.42 18.89
CA PHE A 65 -9.00 7.03 18.95
C PHE A 65 -9.86 6.28 19.94
N THR A 66 -10.61 7.03 20.74
CA THR A 66 -11.55 6.47 21.72
C THR A 66 -12.91 7.13 21.62
N CYS A 67 -13.94 6.43 22.09
CA CYS A 67 -15.29 6.95 22.18
C CYS A 67 -15.47 7.62 23.55
N TYR A 68 -15.78 8.91 23.54
CA TYR A 68 -16.06 9.71 24.72
C TYR A 68 -17.55 10.04 24.78
N THR A 69 -18.17 9.83 25.95
CA THR A 69 -19.57 10.22 26.16
C THR A 69 -19.59 11.60 26.81
N ILE A 70 -20.24 12.54 26.14
CA ILE A 70 -20.33 13.95 26.56
C ILE A 70 -21.14 14.03 27.85
N GLN A 71 -20.54 14.64 28.88
CA GLN A 71 -21.13 14.88 30.17
C GLN A 71 -21.85 16.24 30.19
N SER A 72 -22.68 16.45 31.22
CA SER A 72 -23.35 17.73 31.41
C SER A 72 -22.34 18.81 31.76
N GLY A 73 -22.26 19.87 30.94
CA GLY A 73 -21.34 21.00 31.14
C GLY A 73 -20.08 20.92 30.29
N ASP A 74 -19.88 19.84 29.54
CA ASP A 74 -18.75 19.72 28.62
C ASP A 74 -18.86 20.70 27.46
N SER A 75 -17.70 21.13 27.00
CA SER A 75 -17.50 21.80 25.72
C SER A 75 -16.35 21.11 24.99
N LEU A 76 -16.23 21.31 23.69
CA LEU A 76 -15.05 20.82 22.97
C LEU A 76 -13.74 21.41 23.55
N TRP A 77 -13.82 22.59 24.15
CA TRP A 77 -12.69 23.21 24.84
C TRP A 77 -12.28 22.47 26.10
N SER A 78 -13.23 22.16 27.01
CA SER A 78 -12.92 21.41 28.24
C SER A 78 -12.44 20.00 27.93
N ILE A 79 -13.04 19.34 26.94
CA ILE A 79 -12.59 18.03 26.46
C ILE A 79 -11.16 18.13 25.91
N ALA A 80 -10.83 19.19 25.18
CA ALA A 80 -9.47 19.40 24.68
C ALA A 80 -8.47 19.65 25.83
N GLU A 81 -8.82 20.45 26.83
CA GLU A 81 -7.97 20.66 28.01
C GLU A 81 -7.65 19.36 28.74
N ASP A 82 -8.61 18.44 28.82
CA ASP A 82 -8.44 17.16 29.53
C ASP A 82 -7.71 16.08 28.71
N HIS A 83 -7.84 16.09 27.39
CA HIS A 83 -7.40 14.98 26.53
C HIS A 83 -6.28 15.33 25.53
N MET A 84 -6.03 16.60 25.25
CA MET A 84 -4.98 17.02 24.33
C MET A 84 -3.59 16.74 24.91
N THR A 85 -2.70 16.23 24.07
CA THR A 85 -1.30 15.94 24.39
C THR A 85 -0.34 16.86 23.62
N GLU A 86 0.96 16.78 23.92
CA GLU A 86 1.99 17.69 23.41
C GLU A 86 2.18 17.69 21.88
N GLU A 87 1.63 16.68 21.19
CA GLU A 87 1.65 16.57 19.73
C GLU A 87 0.79 17.61 19.02
N TYR A 88 -0.13 18.25 19.75
CA TYR A 88 -0.94 19.36 19.26
C TYR A 88 -0.28 20.70 19.57
N SER A 89 -0.19 21.55 18.55
CA SER A 89 0.37 22.91 18.68
C SER A 89 -0.58 23.89 19.36
N SER A 90 -1.89 23.60 19.39
CA SER A 90 -2.91 24.42 20.03
C SER A 90 -4.18 23.64 20.31
N VAL A 91 -4.97 24.13 21.27
CA VAL A 91 -6.32 23.62 21.58
C VAL A 91 -7.22 23.61 20.35
N ASN A 92 -7.16 24.66 19.51
CA ASN A 92 -7.97 24.74 18.29
C ASN A 92 -7.63 23.61 17.31
N GLN A 93 -6.35 23.26 17.17
CA GLN A 93 -5.95 22.14 16.29
C GLN A 93 -6.55 20.80 16.75
N TYR A 94 -6.62 20.57 18.06
CA TYR A 94 -7.27 19.40 18.62
C TYR A 94 -8.78 19.43 18.37
N ILE A 95 -9.44 20.55 18.66
CA ILE A 95 -10.88 20.74 18.44
C ILE A 95 -11.24 20.53 16.97
N ASP A 96 -10.47 21.09 16.04
CA ASP A 96 -10.69 20.92 14.60
C ASP A 96 -10.62 19.45 14.16
N GLU A 97 -9.67 18.69 14.72
CA GLU A 97 -9.58 17.24 14.47
C GLU A 97 -10.78 16.48 15.05
N VAL A 98 -11.20 16.79 16.30
CA VAL A 98 -12.41 16.19 16.90
C VAL A 98 -13.64 16.50 16.03
N MET A 99 -13.82 17.75 15.60
CA MET A 99 -14.94 18.13 14.74
C MET A 99 -14.88 17.39 13.40
N SER A 100 -13.72 17.32 12.77
CA SER A 100 -13.53 16.63 11.49
C SER A 100 -13.85 15.13 11.57
N ILE A 101 -13.43 14.44 12.64
CA ILE A 101 -13.65 12.99 12.80
C ILE A 101 -15.13 12.68 13.02
N ASN A 102 -15.83 13.56 13.74
CA ASN A 102 -17.24 13.37 14.09
C ASN A 102 -18.21 14.01 13.07
N GLY A 103 -17.71 14.68 12.04
CA GLY A 103 -18.54 15.40 11.05
C GLY A 103 -19.31 16.57 11.66
N LEU A 104 -18.78 17.19 12.72
CA LEU A 104 -19.40 18.35 13.36
C LEU A 104 -19.17 19.60 12.52
N THR A 105 -20.22 20.39 12.33
CA THR A 105 -20.16 21.67 11.60
C THR A 105 -20.09 22.89 12.51
N SER A 106 -20.39 22.71 13.80
CA SER A 106 -20.20 23.70 14.87
C SER A 106 -19.59 23.04 16.10
N SER A 107 -19.13 23.86 17.06
CA SER A 107 -18.61 23.41 18.34
C SER A 107 -19.69 23.05 19.36
N ASP A 108 -20.97 23.08 18.97
CA ASP A 108 -22.08 22.77 19.85
C ASP A 108 -22.19 21.26 20.02
N ILE A 109 -22.12 20.81 21.26
CA ILE A 109 -22.18 19.39 21.61
C ILE A 109 -23.30 19.13 22.61
N VAL A 110 -23.86 17.92 22.58
CA VAL A 110 -25.04 17.55 23.38
C VAL A 110 -24.65 16.47 24.39
N SER A 111 -24.95 16.71 25.66
CA SER A 111 -24.72 15.74 26.72
C SER A 111 -25.49 14.44 26.51
N GLY A 112 -24.89 13.33 26.96
CA GLY A 112 -25.41 11.98 26.75
C GLY A 112 -25.15 11.40 25.36
N THR A 113 -24.63 12.19 24.41
CA THR A 113 -24.17 11.68 23.11
C THR A 113 -22.70 11.30 23.16
N SER A 114 -22.27 10.44 22.25
CA SER A 114 -20.87 10.00 22.17
C SER A 114 -20.19 10.56 20.93
N ILE A 115 -18.94 10.99 21.11
CA ILE A 115 -18.05 11.47 20.06
C ILE A 115 -16.74 10.70 20.11
N VAL A 116 -16.05 10.63 18.98
CA VAL A 116 -14.70 10.06 18.87
C VAL A 116 -13.67 11.15 19.16
N ILE A 117 -12.73 10.89 20.07
CA ILE A 117 -11.63 11.81 20.36
C ILE A 117 -10.28 11.12 20.11
N PRO A 118 -9.28 11.85 19.57
CA PRO A 118 -7.92 11.34 19.45
C PRO A 118 -7.20 11.39 20.81
N TYR A 119 -6.31 10.43 21.06
CA TYR A 119 -5.37 10.48 22.19
C TYR A 119 -4.05 9.84 21.79
N TYR A 120 -2.98 10.17 22.51
CA TYR A 120 -1.65 9.60 22.28
C TYR A 120 -1.26 8.67 23.43
N GLU A 121 -0.78 7.47 23.10
CA GLU A 121 -0.21 6.55 24.08
C GLU A 121 1.31 6.54 23.95
N ILE A 122 2.00 6.83 25.06
CA ILE A 122 3.46 6.79 25.12
C ILE A 122 3.90 5.34 25.32
N ARG A 123 4.57 4.77 24.31
CA ARG A 123 5.17 3.44 24.43
C ARG A 123 6.57 3.57 25.03
N ASN A 124 6.69 3.21 26.31
CA ASN A 124 7.98 3.02 26.96
C ASN A 124 8.54 1.66 26.55
N TYR A 125 9.75 1.65 25.99
CA TYR A 125 10.51 0.43 25.65
C TYR A 125 11.56 0.14 26.72
#